data_AF-A0A9W8LSE9-F1
#
_entry.id   AF-A0A9W8LSE9-F1
#
_cell.length_a   1.000
_cell.length_b   1.000
_cell.length_c   1.000
_cell.angle_alpha   90.00
_cell.angle_beta   90.00
_cell.angle_gamma   90.00
#
_symmetry.space_group_name_H-M   'P 1'
#
loop_
_entity.id
_entity.type
_entity.pdbx_description
1 polymer ?
#
loop_
_entity_poly.entity_id
_entity_poly.type
_entity_poly.pdbx_seq_one_letter_code
_entity_poly.pdbx_strand_id
1 'polypeptide(L)'
;MATQTGIEWGDMVIVSSVVIGAATFLLRKYLFANKAAQELTIAQRAALVEAQKIGAEKPKLRDPERDIVEKMRKASKNVVILYGSQTGTAEDFATRLGKDIQSQAVRPLVLDPELYDWQYLSRLRSDELVIFVLATAGEGEPTDNMEAWYKALVSDTESPDDSDVPEFCQPEDKPPLDEDTPLQGISYAMFGLGNNTYEQFNHHARVVDRRLLALGADRIGERGEGDDDIDIEEDFARWKEATLPLIRQHLGMSTPPESGDESAPEPSWKVVEMDADQARAKGELFSGAVTTYDSRHPFAAPVTAAVELTPAADRHLLHVEVDLAGSGMRHESGDHIGVYPTNADEEVDLLLAALGLLDKADAPIAVQATDPYAPQQQLFPVEATTYRAAFRHYLEITTPVPRSQIKSLVLPFARSEAARAFLRPLAEDKDVHAAIVVAGCMSLARLINAVREAEQQVGVLGDSEEAFVLPVHAAIELCPRLQARLYSISSSGKVHPERPTITAVVLQYDAKTEQAAQAKMGARRCGVATNYLLGVLRYLRGDRIVDLEAINPKANGLRTGHLLSQNEKLQTVADASSVSAARDAKDYV
;
A
#
# COMPACT_ATOMS: atom_id res chain seq x y z
N MET A 1 -53.03 51.00 54.84
CA MET A 1 -51.93 50.61 55.76
C MET A 1 -51.56 49.18 55.42
N ALA A 2 -50.35 48.96 54.94
CA ALA A 2 -49.86 47.65 54.51
C ALA A 2 -49.46 46.83 55.75
N THR A 3 -50.00 45.63 55.90
CA THR A 3 -49.57 44.63 56.89
C THR A 3 -48.55 43.71 56.22
N GLN A 4 -47.29 43.84 56.64
CA GLN A 4 -46.20 42.91 56.31
C GLN A 4 -46.33 41.66 57.19
N THR A 5 -46.64 40.52 56.58
CA THR A 5 -46.56 39.20 57.23
C THR A 5 -45.12 38.70 57.10
N GLY A 6 -44.35 38.78 58.18
CA GLY A 6 -43.03 38.17 58.27
C GLY A 6 -43.14 36.67 58.57
N ILE A 7 -42.35 35.86 57.86
CA ILE A 7 -42.22 34.42 58.07
C ILE A 7 -41.66 34.20 59.48
N GLU A 8 -42.37 33.44 60.32
CA GLU A 8 -41.94 33.17 61.68
C GLU A 8 -40.70 32.25 61.68
N TRP A 9 -39.83 32.42 62.68
CA TRP A 9 -38.60 31.63 62.83
C TRP A 9 -38.84 30.12 62.82
N GLY A 10 -40.00 29.66 63.30
CA GLY A 10 -40.40 28.25 63.25
C GLY A 10 -40.59 27.73 61.83
N ASP A 11 -41.15 28.54 60.92
CA ASP A 11 -41.36 28.17 59.52
C ASP A 11 -40.03 28.07 58.77
N MET A 12 -39.07 28.96 59.07
CA MET A 12 -37.71 28.87 58.51
C MET A 12 -36.99 27.59 58.95
N VAL A 13 -37.16 27.14 60.19
CA VAL A 13 -36.54 25.89 60.69
C VAL A 13 -37.17 24.68 60.01
N ILE A 14 -38.49 24.66 59.82
CA ILE A 14 -39.21 23.57 59.15
C ILE A 14 -38.80 23.51 57.67
N VAL A 15 -38.80 24.63 56.95
CA VAL A 15 -38.39 24.67 55.54
C VAL A 15 -36.93 24.25 55.39
N SER A 16 -36.04 24.71 56.27
CA SER A 16 -34.61 24.33 56.23
C SER A 16 -34.41 22.83 56.48
N SER A 17 -35.14 22.24 57.42
CA SER A 17 -35.04 20.80 57.70
C SER A 17 -35.62 19.93 56.59
N VAL A 18 -36.68 20.39 55.90
CA VAL A 18 -37.21 19.71 54.71
C VAL A 18 -36.23 19.81 53.53
N VAL A 19 -35.59 20.96 53.30
CA VAL A 19 -34.60 21.15 52.24
C VAL A 19 -33.35 20.32 52.50
N ILE A 20 -32.85 20.28 53.74
CA ILE A 20 -31.71 19.43 54.13
C ILE A 20 -32.08 17.95 53.98
N GLY A 21 -33.29 17.54 54.39
CA GLY A 21 -33.77 16.17 54.21
C GLY A 21 -33.84 15.76 52.74
N ALA A 22 -34.38 16.63 51.87
CA ALA A 22 -34.47 16.41 50.43
C ALA A 22 -33.08 16.37 49.76
N ALA A 23 -32.19 17.29 50.11
CA ALA A 23 -30.81 17.31 49.63
C ALA A 23 -30.05 16.05 50.05
N THR A 24 -30.22 15.59 51.30
CA THR A 24 -29.60 14.37 51.81
C THR A 24 -30.16 13.12 51.13
N PHE A 25 -31.47 13.08 50.84
CA PHE A 25 -32.10 11.99 50.10
C PHE A 25 -31.62 11.91 48.64
N LEU A 26 -31.48 13.07 47.98
CA LEU A 26 -30.95 13.15 46.61
C LEU A 26 -29.45 12.80 46.56
N LEU A 27 -28.65 13.28 47.52
CA LEU A 27 -27.24 12.90 47.65
C LEU A 27 -27.08 11.40 47.92
N ARG A 28 -27.97 10.80 48.72
CA ARG A 28 -27.97 9.34 48.96
C ARG A 28 -28.21 8.57 47.66
N LYS A 29 -29.15 9.01 46.82
CA LYS A 29 -29.38 8.36 45.51
C LYS A 29 -28.16 8.49 44.60
N TYR A 30 -27.45 9.62 44.62
CA TYR A 30 -26.27 9.85 43.80
C TYR A 30 -25.01 9.10 44.29
N LEU A 31 -24.77 9.10 45.61
CA LEU A 31 -23.60 8.47 46.22
C LEU A 31 -23.70 6.93 46.26
N PHE A 32 -24.90 6.37 46.43
CA PHE A 32 -25.08 4.91 46.54
C PHE A 32 -25.48 4.23 45.22
N ALA A 33 -26.04 4.93 44.24
CA ALA A 33 -26.23 4.37 42.88
C ALA A 33 -24.90 4.20 42.14
N ASN A 34 -23.95 5.13 42.35
CA ASN A 34 -22.61 5.03 41.76
C ASN A 34 -21.76 3.94 42.39
N LYS A 35 -21.98 3.61 43.68
CA LYS A 35 -21.20 2.55 44.35
C LYS A 35 -21.56 1.17 43.82
N ALA A 36 -22.86 0.88 43.65
CA ALA A 36 -23.31 -0.37 43.03
C ALA A 36 -22.89 -0.47 41.56
N ALA A 37 -22.96 0.63 40.78
CA ALA A 37 -22.48 0.67 39.41
C ALA A 37 -20.96 0.51 39.31
N GLN A 38 -20.19 1.13 40.20
CA GLN A 38 -18.74 0.95 40.29
C GLN A 38 -18.37 -0.47 40.72
N GLU A 39 -19.05 -1.05 41.71
CA GLU A 39 -18.81 -2.43 42.15
C GLU A 39 -19.19 -3.44 41.04
N LEU A 40 -20.26 -3.18 40.27
CA LEU A 40 -20.61 -3.99 39.09
C LEU A 40 -19.56 -3.84 37.98
N THR A 41 -19.01 -2.64 37.76
CA THR A 41 -17.98 -2.37 36.76
C THR A 41 -16.63 -2.97 37.16
N ILE A 42 -16.28 -2.94 38.45
CA ILE A 42 -15.06 -3.56 39.00
C ILE A 42 -15.19 -5.09 38.97
N ALA A 43 -16.35 -5.65 39.30
CA ALA A 43 -16.61 -7.09 39.19
C ALA A 43 -16.63 -7.55 37.72
N GLN A 44 -17.18 -6.75 36.81
CA GLN A 44 -17.13 -7.01 35.37
C GLN A 44 -15.70 -6.88 34.82
N ARG A 45 -14.92 -5.90 35.27
CA ARG A 45 -13.49 -5.77 34.91
C ARG A 45 -12.65 -6.91 35.50
N ALA A 46 -12.92 -7.31 36.74
CA ALA A 46 -12.26 -8.46 37.37
C ALA A 46 -12.63 -9.76 36.64
N ALA A 47 -13.91 -9.95 36.26
CA ALA A 47 -14.34 -11.10 35.46
C ALA A 47 -13.79 -11.06 34.02
N LEU A 48 -13.59 -9.87 33.43
CA LEU A 48 -12.97 -9.70 32.11
C LEU A 48 -11.46 -9.99 32.17
N VAL A 49 -10.77 -9.56 33.24
CA VAL A 49 -9.36 -9.84 33.50
C VAL A 49 -9.17 -11.32 33.86
N GLU A 50 -10.08 -11.93 34.62
CA GLU A 50 -10.10 -13.37 34.90
C GLU A 50 -10.41 -14.16 33.62
N ALA A 51 -11.34 -13.71 32.77
CA ALA A 51 -11.63 -14.32 31.47
C ALA A 51 -10.48 -14.15 30.46
N GLN A 52 -9.73 -13.03 30.53
CA GLN A 52 -8.50 -12.82 29.76
C GLN A 52 -7.35 -13.69 30.29
N LYS A 53 -7.24 -13.90 31.61
CA LYS A 53 -6.28 -14.84 32.21
C LYS A 53 -6.61 -16.31 31.91
N ILE A 54 -7.89 -16.68 31.98
CA ILE A 54 -8.40 -18.02 31.63
C ILE A 54 -8.35 -18.23 30.10
N GLY A 55 -8.37 -17.16 29.31
CA GLY A 55 -8.09 -17.17 27.86
C GLY A 55 -6.59 -17.24 27.52
N ALA A 56 -5.70 -16.88 28.45
CA ALA A 56 -4.25 -16.87 28.26
C ALA A 56 -3.56 -18.21 28.61
N GLU A 57 -4.24 -19.12 29.32
CA GLU A 57 -3.69 -20.43 29.73
C GLU A 57 -4.42 -21.63 29.09
N LYS A 58 -4.91 -21.48 27.85
CA LYS A 58 -5.09 -22.65 26.99
C LYS A 58 -3.86 -22.73 26.09
N PRO A 59 -3.16 -23.88 25.99
CA PRO A 59 -2.13 -24.01 24.97
C PRO A 59 -2.78 -23.66 23.64
N LYS A 60 -2.26 -22.65 22.94
CA LYS A 60 -2.72 -22.31 21.59
C LYS A 60 -2.67 -23.61 20.81
N LEU A 61 -3.83 -24.17 20.44
CA LEU A 61 -3.83 -25.30 19.52
C LEU A 61 -3.12 -24.79 18.26
N ARG A 62 -2.01 -25.45 17.92
CA ARG A 62 -1.23 -25.19 16.72
C ARG A 62 -2.17 -25.07 15.53
N ASP A 63 -2.14 -23.93 14.85
CA ASP A 63 -2.83 -23.72 13.58
C ASP A 63 -1.85 -24.05 12.44
N PRO A 64 -2.01 -25.20 11.77
CA PRO A 64 -1.12 -25.63 10.70
C PRO A 64 -1.05 -24.65 9.52
N GLU A 65 -2.07 -23.79 9.35
CA GLU A 65 -2.10 -22.83 8.25
C GLU A 65 -1.25 -21.59 8.52
N ARG A 66 -0.97 -21.31 9.80
CA ARG A 66 -0.15 -20.18 10.25
C ARG A 66 1.31 -20.58 10.52
N ASP A 67 1.62 -21.86 10.69
CA ASP A 67 2.98 -22.37 10.87
C ASP A 67 3.83 -22.19 9.60
N ILE A 68 4.82 -21.30 9.65
CA ILE A 68 5.69 -20.98 8.50
C ILE A 68 6.43 -22.22 7.97
N VAL A 69 6.86 -23.14 8.84
CA VAL A 69 7.67 -24.30 8.44
C VAL A 69 6.79 -25.35 7.80
N GLU A 70 5.59 -25.58 8.32
CA GLU A 70 4.62 -26.45 7.63
C GLU A 70 4.20 -25.89 6.29
N LYS A 71 4.01 -24.58 6.18
CA LYS A 71 3.67 -23.93 4.91
C LYS A 71 4.80 -24.11 3.89
N MET A 72 6.06 -23.91 4.30
CA MET A 72 7.23 -24.20 3.47
C MET A 72 7.26 -25.67 3.02
N ARG A 73 7.05 -26.62 3.95
CA ARG A 73 7.06 -28.07 3.64
C ARG A 73 5.96 -28.45 2.66
N LYS A 74 4.71 -28.02 2.92
CA LYS A 74 3.54 -28.30 2.07
C LYS A 74 3.71 -27.74 0.66
N ALA A 75 4.29 -26.55 0.54
CA ALA A 75 4.59 -25.90 -0.74
C ALA A 75 5.93 -26.35 -1.36
N SER A 76 6.66 -27.28 -0.72
CA SER A 76 8.01 -27.70 -1.13
C SER A 76 8.98 -26.52 -1.34
N LYS A 77 8.90 -25.50 -0.49
CA LYS A 77 9.74 -24.30 -0.51
C LYS A 77 10.93 -24.47 0.42
N ASN A 78 12.08 -23.90 0.07
CA ASN A 78 13.32 -23.96 0.86
C ASN A 78 13.88 -22.58 1.23
N VAL A 79 13.25 -21.51 0.77
CA VAL A 79 13.56 -20.13 1.18
C VAL A 79 12.27 -19.47 1.62
N VAL A 80 12.30 -18.76 2.75
CA VAL A 80 11.22 -17.88 3.19
C VAL A 80 11.72 -16.45 3.23
N ILE A 81 10.93 -15.51 2.69
CA ILE A 81 11.24 -14.08 2.68
C ILE A 81 10.17 -13.38 3.52
N LEU A 82 10.58 -12.77 4.62
CA LEU A 82 9.72 -12.01 5.52
C LEU A 82 9.92 -10.52 5.27
N TYR A 83 8.83 -9.77 5.10
CA TYR A 83 8.90 -8.33 4.92
C TYR A 83 8.27 -7.56 6.08
N GLY A 84 8.93 -6.48 6.48
CA GLY A 84 8.35 -5.45 7.36
C GLY A 84 8.08 -4.20 6.55
N SER A 85 6.81 -3.88 6.29
CA SER A 85 6.43 -2.77 5.42
C SER A 85 5.25 -1.95 5.95
N GLN A 86 5.39 -0.61 5.91
CA GLN A 86 4.30 0.32 6.21
C GLN A 86 3.58 0.80 4.94
N THR A 87 4.36 1.09 3.89
CA THR A 87 3.91 1.70 2.63
C THR A 87 4.18 0.80 1.42
N GLY A 88 4.45 -0.48 1.62
CA GLY A 88 4.58 -1.49 0.55
C GLY A 88 5.96 -1.61 -0.11
N THR A 89 6.93 -0.72 0.13
CA THR A 89 8.25 -0.80 -0.53
C THR A 89 9.00 -2.09 -0.20
N ALA A 90 9.03 -2.48 1.07
CA ALA A 90 9.69 -3.72 1.52
C ALA A 90 8.96 -4.98 1.03
N GLU A 91 7.63 -4.96 0.96
CA GLU A 91 6.82 -6.05 0.39
C GLU A 91 7.15 -6.26 -1.08
N ASP A 92 7.22 -5.16 -1.85
CA ASP A 92 7.55 -5.17 -3.26
C ASP A 92 8.99 -5.64 -3.50
N PHE A 93 9.96 -5.18 -2.72
CA PHE A 93 11.35 -5.68 -2.77
C PHE A 93 11.45 -7.17 -2.44
N ALA A 94 10.75 -7.65 -1.41
CA ALA A 94 10.70 -9.05 -1.04
C ALA A 94 10.07 -9.91 -2.16
N THR A 95 9.01 -9.42 -2.79
CA THR A 95 8.34 -10.08 -3.92
C THR A 95 9.24 -10.18 -5.13
N ARG A 96 9.90 -9.08 -5.51
CA ARG A 96 10.89 -9.04 -6.61
C ARG A 96 12.07 -9.98 -6.33
N LEU A 97 12.59 -9.98 -5.10
CA LEU A 97 13.67 -10.88 -4.71
C LEU A 97 13.26 -12.35 -4.82
N GLY A 98 12.06 -12.69 -4.33
CA GLY A 98 11.49 -14.02 -4.48
C GLY A 98 11.48 -14.47 -5.93
N LYS A 99 11.06 -13.61 -6.85
CA LYS A 99 11.07 -13.94 -8.27
C LYS A 99 12.49 -14.11 -8.82
N ASP A 100 13.40 -13.19 -8.50
CA ASP A 100 14.77 -13.20 -9.04
C ASP A 100 15.59 -14.42 -8.61
N ILE A 101 15.33 -14.95 -7.41
CA ILE A 101 16.01 -16.14 -6.91
C ILE A 101 15.34 -17.44 -7.33
N GLN A 102 14.07 -17.38 -7.75
CA GLN A 102 13.30 -18.56 -8.10
C GLN A 102 13.98 -19.35 -9.22
N SER A 103 14.17 -20.64 -8.96
CA SER A 103 14.74 -21.60 -9.91
C SER A 103 14.24 -23.01 -9.56
N GLN A 104 14.66 -24.02 -10.33
CA GLN A 104 14.34 -25.40 -9.97
C GLN A 104 14.87 -25.80 -8.58
N ALA A 105 15.97 -25.20 -8.13
CA ALA A 105 16.62 -25.51 -6.86
C ALA A 105 16.31 -24.52 -5.73
N VAL A 106 15.89 -23.28 -6.04
CA VAL A 106 15.42 -22.30 -5.04
C VAL A 106 13.95 -22.03 -5.26
N ARG A 107 13.15 -22.34 -4.25
CA ARG A 107 11.71 -22.15 -4.27
C ARG A 107 11.35 -21.24 -3.10
N PRO A 108 11.27 -19.92 -3.34
CA PRO A 108 10.97 -18.97 -2.28
C PRO A 108 9.49 -18.89 -1.96
N LEU A 109 9.22 -18.45 -0.74
CA LEU A 109 7.91 -18.14 -0.21
C LEU A 109 7.96 -16.77 0.48
N VAL A 110 7.26 -15.79 -0.07
CA VAL A 110 7.22 -14.43 0.49
C VAL A 110 6.02 -14.31 1.43
N LEU A 111 6.22 -13.91 2.68
CA LEU A 111 5.17 -13.93 3.71
C LEU A 111 5.12 -12.61 4.49
N ASP A 112 3.89 -12.18 4.80
CA ASP A 112 3.60 -11.15 5.79
C ASP A 112 3.69 -11.76 7.21
N PRO A 113 4.67 -11.39 8.03
CA PRO A 113 4.88 -11.96 9.35
C PRO A 113 3.68 -11.77 10.31
N GLU A 114 2.80 -10.78 10.10
CA GLU A 114 1.58 -10.60 10.92
C GLU A 114 0.61 -11.80 10.78
N LEU A 115 0.61 -12.45 9.62
CA LEU A 115 -0.34 -13.52 9.29
C LEU A 115 0.13 -14.91 9.74
N TYR A 116 1.40 -15.06 10.12
CA TYR A 116 2.01 -16.36 10.40
C TYR A 116 2.65 -16.44 11.78
N ASP A 117 2.75 -17.67 12.28
CA ASP A 117 3.41 -17.99 13.52
C ASP A 117 4.90 -18.26 13.24
N TRP A 118 5.72 -17.29 13.61
CA TRP A 118 7.16 -17.24 13.37
C TRP A 118 7.97 -17.95 14.47
N GLN A 119 7.35 -18.35 15.58
CA GLN A 119 8.00 -19.06 16.70
C GLN A 119 8.59 -20.41 16.28
N TYR A 120 8.22 -20.89 15.10
CA TYR A 120 8.69 -22.13 14.49
C TYR A 120 9.98 -21.98 13.67
N LEU A 121 10.60 -20.78 13.59
CA LEU A 121 11.84 -20.56 12.81
C LEU A 121 12.99 -21.50 13.20
N SER A 122 13.11 -21.89 14.47
CA SER A 122 14.10 -22.86 14.97
C SER A 122 13.96 -24.27 14.35
N ARG A 123 12.82 -24.56 13.71
CA ARG A 123 12.54 -25.83 13.03
C ARG A 123 13.06 -25.89 11.61
N LEU A 124 13.55 -24.77 11.08
CA LEU A 124 14.24 -24.76 9.80
C LEU A 124 15.49 -25.66 9.84
N ARG A 125 15.84 -26.17 8.67
CA ARG A 125 17.02 -27.01 8.45
C ARG A 125 18.18 -26.14 7.95
N SER A 126 19.40 -26.65 8.06
CA SER A 126 20.60 -25.96 7.59
C SER A 126 20.68 -25.80 6.07
N ASP A 127 19.83 -26.51 5.31
CA ASP A 127 19.68 -26.37 3.86
C ASP A 127 18.55 -25.39 3.47
N GLU A 128 18.00 -24.67 4.44
CA GLU A 128 16.93 -23.69 4.28
C GLU A 128 17.38 -22.30 4.71
N LEU A 129 16.77 -21.28 4.12
CA LEU A 129 17.17 -19.89 4.30
C LEU A 129 15.99 -19.00 4.65
N VAL A 130 16.21 -18.06 5.57
CA VAL A 130 15.29 -16.95 5.86
C VAL A 130 15.88 -15.65 5.32
N ILE A 131 15.11 -14.87 4.59
CA ILE A 131 15.53 -13.54 4.13
C ILE A 131 14.60 -12.50 4.76
N PHE A 132 15.18 -11.46 5.35
CA PHE A 132 14.45 -10.36 5.96
C PHE A 132 14.57 -9.10 5.10
N VAL A 133 13.44 -8.47 4.78
CA VAL A 133 13.39 -7.18 4.07
C VAL A 133 12.61 -6.20 4.94
N LEU A 134 13.31 -5.36 5.71
CA LEU A 134 12.74 -4.67 6.87
C LEU A 134 12.83 -3.16 6.73
N ALA A 135 11.68 -2.48 6.65
CA ALA A 135 11.64 -1.03 6.81
C ALA A 135 11.70 -0.62 8.28
N THR A 136 12.27 0.56 8.52
CA THR A 136 12.25 1.26 9.81
C THR A 136 11.16 2.33 9.77
N ALA A 137 10.31 2.42 10.79
CA ALA A 137 9.24 3.40 10.91
C ALA A 137 9.48 4.33 12.11
N GLY A 138 8.78 5.47 12.13
CA GLY A 138 8.80 6.41 13.25
C GLY A 138 10.21 6.79 13.71
N GLU A 139 10.45 6.65 15.02
CA GLU A 139 11.71 6.96 15.69
C GLU A 139 12.60 5.71 15.85
N GLY A 140 12.71 4.88 14.81
CA GLY A 140 13.50 3.65 14.84
C GLY A 140 12.72 2.37 15.15
N GLU A 141 11.40 2.44 15.10
CA GLU A 141 10.45 1.38 15.43
C GLU A 141 10.30 0.36 14.27
N PRO A 142 9.87 -0.89 14.56
CA PRO A 142 9.43 -1.81 13.52
C PRO A 142 8.18 -1.27 12.81
N THR A 143 7.91 -1.75 11.59
CA THR A 143 6.62 -1.54 10.93
C THR A 143 5.50 -2.28 11.65
N ASP A 144 4.26 -1.83 11.51
CA ASP A 144 3.10 -2.39 12.24
C ASP A 144 2.98 -3.91 12.05
N ASN A 145 3.15 -4.39 10.80
CA ASN A 145 3.06 -5.81 10.46
C ASN A 145 4.22 -6.65 11.05
N MET A 146 5.24 -6.00 11.59
CA MET A 146 6.40 -6.62 12.25
C MET A 146 6.42 -6.45 13.76
N GLU A 147 5.53 -5.65 14.34
CA GLU A 147 5.59 -5.27 15.76
C GLU A 147 5.54 -6.49 16.69
N ALA A 148 4.60 -7.40 16.46
CA ALA A 148 4.44 -8.61 17.27
C ALA A 148 5.66 -9.54 17.17
N TRP A 149 6.28 -9.61 16.00
CA TRP A 149 7.50 -10.38 15.77
C TRP A 149 8.70 -9.74 16.49
N TYR A 150 8.89 -8.45 16.27
CA TYR A 150 9.99 -7.67 16.82
C TYR A 150 10.00 -7.73 18.35
N LYS A 151 8.86 -7.45 19.00
CA LYS A 151 8.73 -7.48 20.46
C LYS A 151 9.12 -8.83 21.05
N ALA A 152 8.73 -9.90 20.39
CA ALA A 152 9.00 -11.23 20.89
C ALA A 152 10.46 -11.68 20.63
N LEU A 153 11.12 -11.16 19.58
CA LEU A 153 12.53 -11.42 19.31
C LEU A 153 13.48 -10.62 20.22
N VAL A 154 13.15 -9.34 20.45
CA VAL A 154 14.03 -8.36 21.12
C VAL A 154 13.73 -8.19 22.60
N SER A 155 12.53 -8.57 23.09
CA SER A 155 11.99 -8.24 24.43
C SER A 155 11.90 -6.71 24.67
N ASP A 156 11.25 -6.28 25.75
CA ASP A 156 10.98 -4.84 26.03
C ASP A 156 12.26 -4.01 26.30
N THR A 157 13.43 -4.64 26.33
CA THR A 157 14.73 -4.02 26.55
C THR A 157 15.58 -4.10 25.28
N GLU A 158 15.92 -2.95 24.71
CA GLU A 158 16.79 -2.83 23.52
C GLU A 158 18.25 -3.28 23.75
N SER A 159 18.52 -3.95 24.88
CA SER A 159 19.85 -4.41 25.27
C SER A 159 20.17 -5.76 24.61
N PRO A 160 21.25 -5.86 23.81
CA PRO A 160 21.71 -7.12 23.24
C PRO A 160 22.09 -8.18 24.29
N ASP A 161 22.38 -7.74 25.52
CA ASP A 161 22.85 -8.56 26.64
C ASP A 161 21.70 -9.06 27.54
N ASP A 162 20.43 -8.77 27.22
CA ASP A 162 19.33 -9.31 28.01
C ASP A 162 19.16 -10.81 27.76
N SER A 163 19.21 -11.57 28.86
CA SER A 163 19.27 -13.03 28.93
C SER A 163 17.96 -13.73 28.56
N ASP A 164 16.92 -12.98 28.20
CA ASP A 164 15.61 -13.53 27.91
C ASP A 164 15.59 -14.10 26.49
N VAL A 165 15.76 -15.42 26.40
CA VAL A 165 15.65 -16.19 25.16
C VAL A 165 14.19 -16.13 24.69
N PRO A 166 13.89 -15.73 23.44
CA PRO A 166 12.53 -15.76 22.92
C PRO A 166 11.94 -17.17 22.98
N GLU A 167 10.62 -17.26 23.22
CA GLU A 167 9.92 -18.54 23.19
C GLU A 167 9.88 -19.07 21.74
N PHE A 168 10.79 -19.99 21.42
CA PHE A 168 10.81 -20.72 20.15
C PHE A 168 10.29 -22.15 20.34
N CYS A 169 9.39 -22.58 19.45
CA CYS A 169 8.83 -23.92 19.50
C CYS A 169 9.80 -24.97 18.95
N GLN A 170 10.04 -26.03 19.72
CA GLN A 170 10.93 -27.12 19.31
C GLN A 170 10.27 -28.01 18.25
N PRO A 171 11.04 -28.55 17.28
CA PRO A 171 10.59 -29.69 16.49
C PRO A 171 10.55 -30.95 17.37
N GLU A 172 9.50 -31.76 17.20
CA GLU A 172 9.27 -32.99 17.99
C GLU A 172 10.45 -33.99 17.96
N ASP A 173 11.32 -33.90 16.93
CA ASP A 173 12.41 -34.85 16.67
C ASP A 173 13.83 -34.31 16.96
N LYS A 174 14.01 -33.06 17.41
CA LYS A 174 15.35 -32.50 17.74
C LYS A 174 15.61 -32.55 19.25
N PRO A 175 16.89 -32.61 19.69
CA PRO A 175 17.24 -32.38 21.08
C PRO A 175 16.75 -31.00 21.54
N PRO A 176 16.59 -30.78 22.86
CA PRO A 176 16.24 -29.47 23.41
C PRO A 176 17.13 -28.38 22.83
N LEU A 177 16.54 -27.23 22.49
CA LEU A 177 17.30 -26.07 22.04
C LEU A 177 18.36 -25.72 23.10
N ASP A 178 19.55 -25.36 22.62
CA ASP A 178 20.52 -24.67 23.47
C ASP A 178 19.89 -23.34 23.87
N GLU A 179 19.73 -23.11 25.17
CA GLU A 179 19.14 -21.88 25.70
C GLU A 179 19.95 -20.66 25.23
N ASP A 180 21.28 -20.78 25.10
CA ASP A 180 22.13 -19.66 24.69
C ASP A 180 22.11 -19.44 23.15
N THR A 181 21.91 -20.49 22.36
CA THR A 181 21.97 -20.42 20.88
C THR A 181 20.80 -21.15 20.19
N PRO A 182 19.55 -20.73 20.43
CA PRO A 182 18.36 -21.44 19.94
C PRO A 182 18.19 -21.41 18.41
N LEU A 183 18.92 -20.54 17.71
CA LEU A 183 18.90 -20.43 16.25
C LEU A 183 20.16 -21.02 15.59
N GLN A 184 20.95 -21.81 16.33
CA GLN A 184 22.11 -22.48 15.78
C GLN A 184 21.75 -23.34 14.56
N GLY A 185 22.49 -23.14 13.46
CA GLY A 185 22.28 -23.85 12.20
C GLY A 185 21.16 -23.28 11.34
N ILE A 186 20.55 -22.17 11.74
CA ILE A 186 19.68 -21.37 10.87
C ILE A 186 20.53 -20.33 10.16
N SER A 187 20.41 -20.26 8.83
CA SER A 187 21.05 -19.21 8.04
C SER A 187 20.03 -18.16 7.61
N TYR A 188 20.47 -16.90 7.56
CA TYR A 188 19.63 -15.78 7.13
C TYR A 188 20.37 -14.77 6.26
N ALA A 189 19.63 -13.99 5.46
CA ALA A 189 20.12 -12.79 4.79
C ALA A 189 19.20 -11.61 5.13
N MET A 190 19.68 -10.36 5.00
CA MET A 190 18.89 -9.20 5.39
C MET A 190 19.17 -7.97 4.55
N PHE A 191 18.09 -7.26 4.18
CA PHE A 191 18.13 -5.92 3.63
C PHE A 191 17.23 -5.00 4.46
N GLY A 192 17.79 -3.93 5.01
CA GLY A 192 17.07 -2.88 5.69
C GLY A 192 16.68 -1.74 4.73
N LEU A 193 15.51 -1.16 4.96
CA LEU A 193 15.06 0.06 4.32
C LEU A 193 15.00 1.17 5.37
N GLY A 194 15.69 2.28 5.11
CA GLY A 194 15.72 3.44 5.98
C GLY A 194 15.92 4.73 5.18
N ASN A 195 16.06 5.84 5.90
CA ASN A 195 16.32 7.15 5.32
C ASN A 195 17.30 7.88 6.24
N ASN A 196 18.45 8.31 5.72
CA ASN A 196 19.54 8.89 6.54
C ASN A 196 19.20 10.25 7.16
N THR A 197 18.10 10.89 6.74
CA THR A 197 17.63 12.15 7.29
C THR A 197 16.97 11.96 8.67
N TYR A 198 16.59 10.73 9.00
CA TYR A 198 16.13 10.33 10.32
C TYR A 198 17.31 9.93 11.21
N GLU A 199 17.21 10.23 12.50
CA GLU A 199 18.26 9.91 13.48
C GLU A 199 18.53 8.40 13.56
N GLN A 200 17.46 7.59 13.49
CA GLN A 200 17.51 6.15 13.63
C GLN A 200 17.60 5.42 12.28
N PHE A 201 18.62 5.76 11.49
CA PHE A 201 18.84 5.16 10.16
C PHE A 201 18.99 3.63 10.21
N ASN A 202 18.08 2.92 9.54
CA ASN A 202 18.02 1.45 9.44
C ASN A 202 17.99 0.74 10.81
N HIS A 203 17.52 1.41 11.86
CA HIS A 203 17.59 0.93 13.23
C HIS A 203 16.92 -0.44 13.42
N HIS A 204 15.72 -0.63 12.88
CA HIS A 204 14.99 -1.90 12.98
C HIS A 204 15.82 -3.08 12.45
N ALA A 205 16.34 -2.98 11.22
CA ALA A 205 17.19 -4.02 10.63
C ALA A 205 18.48 -4.25 11.43
N ARG A 206 19.11 -3.18 11.95
CA ARG A 206 20.32 -3.27 12.77
C ARG A 206 20.11 -3.99 14.11
N VAL A 207 18.97 -3.75 14.77
CA VAL A 207 18.63 -4.43 16.03
C VAL A 207 18.36 -5.92 15.77
N VAL A 208 17.51 -6.22 14.79
CA VAL A 208 17.14 -7.60 14.44
C VAL A 208 18.36 -8.41 14.05
N ASP A 209 19.23 -7.86 13.21
CA ASP A 209 20.46 -8.51 12.78
C ASP A 209 21.40 -8.85 13.95
N ARG A 210 21.62 -7.89 14.86
CA ARG A 210 22.42 -8.13 16.07
C ARG A 210 21.81 -9.24 16.92
N ARG A 211 20.48 -9.24 17.06
CA ARG A 211 19.76 -10.23 17.88
C ARG A 211 19.79 -11.62 17.27
N LEU A 212 19.61 -11.78 15.96
CA LEU A 212 19.72 -13.07 15.28
C LEU A 212 21.12 -13.68 15.41
N LEU A 213 22.17 -12.86 15.27
CA LEU A 213 23.55 -13.29 15.49
C LEU A 213 23.80 -13.73 16.94
N ALA A 214 23.29 -12.97 17.92
CA ALA A 214 23.40 -13.31 19.34
C ALA A 214 22.71 -14.64 19.68
N LEU A 215 21.60 -14.97 19.02
CA LEU A 215 20.87 -16.23 19.18
C LEU A 215 21.49 -17.42 18.39
N GLY A 216 22.64 -17.21 17.73
CA GLY A 216 23.41 -18.26 17.05
C GLY A 216 23.07 -18.49 15.58
N ALA A 217 22.27 -17.61 14.94
CA ALA A 217 22.00 -17.71 13.51
C ALA A 217 23.19 -17.23 12.67
N ASP A 218 23.38 -17.83 11.48
CA ASP A 218 24.47 -17.51 10.56
C ASP A 218 24.02 -16.54 9.46
N ARG A 219 24.62 -15.36 9.38
CA ARG A 219 24.31 -14.40 8.30
C ARG A 219 25.05 -14.73 7.00
N ILE A 220 24.31 -14.82 5.90
CA ILE A 220 24.82 -14.92 4.54
C ILE A 220 25.00 -13.51 3.96
N GLY A 221 26.25 -13.17 3.64
CA GLY A 221 26.60 -11.86 3.10
C GLY A 221 26.55 -10.74 4.16
N GLU A 222 26.56 -9.50 3.68
CA GLU A 222 26.43 -8.32 4.53
C GLU A 222 24.96 -7.92 4.70
N ARG A 223 24.64 -7.32 5.85
CA ARG A 223 23.35 -6.67 6.04
C ARG A 223 23.27 -5.48 5.09
N GLY A 224 22.33 -5.50 4.16
CA GLY A 224 22.07 -4.35 3.30
C GLY A 224 21.38 -3.23 4.08
N GLU A 225 21.72 -1.99 3.77
CA GLU A 225 21.11 -0.79 4.36
C GLU A 225 20.78 0.16 3.21
N GLY A 226 19.52 0.18 2.79
CA GLY A 226 19.03 1.06 1.75
C GLY A 226 18.68 2.45 2.30
N ASP A 227 18.94 3.48 1.49
CA ASP A 227 18.71 4.87 1.85
C ASP A 227 17.74 5.57 0.88
N ASP A 228 16.53 5.81 1.36
CA ASP A 228 15.45 6.46 0.60
C ASP A 228 15.69 7.95 0.32
N ASP A 229 16.65 8.60 1.01
CA ASP A 229 17.05 9.97 0.68
C ASP A 229 17.88 10.04 -0.62
N ILE A 230 18.63 8.97 -0.92
CA ILE A 230 19.55 8.91 -2.04
C ILE A 230 18.94 8.12 -3.20
N ASP A 231 18.91 6.79 -3.08
CA ASP A 231 18.46 5.88 -4.13
C ASP A 231 18.35 4.43 -3.60
N ILE A 232 17.25 4.16 -2.89
CA ILE A 232 17.01 2.87 -2.25
C ILE A 232 16.90 1.70 -3.25
N GLU A 233 16.42 1.96 -4.47
CA GLU A 233 16.32 0.96 -5.54
C GLU A 233 17.72 0.50 -5.99
N GLU A 234 18.67 1.43 -6.11
CA GLU A 234 20.06 1.09 -6.45
C GLU A 234 20.78 0.40 -5.29
N ASP A 235 20.57 0.83 -4.05
CA ASP A 235 21.15 0.15 -2.88
C ASP A 235 20.68 -1.30 -2.79
N PHE A 236 19.38 -1.54 -3.04
CA PHE A 236 18.82 -2.88 -3.10
C PHE A 236 19.39 -3.70 -4.26
N ALA A 237 19.51 -3.12 -5.46
CA ALA A 237 20.11 -3.79 -6.61
C ALA A 237 21.55 -4.23 -6.32
N ARG A 238 22.37 -3.33 -5.75
CA ARG A 238 23.77 -3.61 -5.38
C ARG A 238 23.87 -4.71 -4.32
N TRP A 239 23.07 -4.62 -3.26
CA TRP A 239 23.04 -5.65 -2.22
C TRP A 239 22.64 -7.01 -2.78
N LYS A 240 21.63 -7.04 -3.65
CA LYS A 240 21.16 -8.26 -4.32
C LYS A 240 22.27 -8.87 -5.18
N GLU A 241 22.92 -8.08 -6.05
CA GLU A 241 24.02 -8.54 -6.90
C GLU A 241 25.18 -9.15 -6.09
N ALA A 242 25.50 -8.58 -4.94
CA ALA A 242 26.53 -9.10 -4.04
C ALA A 242 26.10 -10.36 -3.27
N THR A 243 24.84 -10.44 -2.85
CA THR A 243 24.34 -11.47 -1.93
C THR A 243 23.83 -12.73 -2.63
N LEU A 244 23.26 -12.59 -3.84
CA LEU A 244 22.71 -13.73 -4.58
C LEU A 244 23.72 -14.86 -4.85
N PRO A 245 24.98 -14.59 -5.26
CA PRO A 245 25.98 -15.66 -5.42
C PRO A 245 26.23 -16.45 -4.12
N LEU A 246 26.21 -15.77 -2.97
CA LEU A 246 26.42 -16.38 -1.65
C LEU A 246 25.23 -17.26 -1.24
N ILE A 247 24.00 -16.78 -1.48
CA ILE A 247 22.77 -17.57 -1.28
C ILE A 247 22.82 -18.83 -2.14
N ARG A 248 23.24 -18.71 -3.40
CA ARG A 248 23.34 -19.85 -4.32
C ARG A 248 24.36 -20.89 -3.85
N GLN A 249 25.50 -20.43 -3.37
CA GLN A 249 26.54 -21.28 -2.81
C GLN A 249 26.05 -22.01 -1.55
N HIS A 250 25.37 -21.31 -0.64
CA HIS A 250 24.84 -21.89 0.59
C HIS A 250 23.79 -22.97 0.32
N LEU A 251 22.89 -22.75 -0.65
CA LEU A 251 21.88 -23.72 -1.08
C LEU A 251 22.45 -24.86 -1.95
N GLY A 252 23.78 -24.97 -2.09
CA GLY A 252 24.45 -26.06 -2.79
C GLY A 252 24.23 -26.06 -4.31
N MET A 253 23.90 -24.91 -4.90
CA MET A 253 23.66 -24.81 -6.34
C MET A 253 24.96 -24.59 -7.12
N SER A 254 25.06 -25.25 -8.28
CA SER A 254 26.09 -24.91 -9.27
C SER A 254 25.80 -23.52 -9.84
N THR A 255 26.85 -22.72 -10.09
CA THR A 255 26.70 -21.44 -10.79
C THR A 255 25.94 -21.66 -12.10
N PRO A 256 24.86 -20.90 -12.39
CA PRO A 256 24.17 -21.05 -13.65
C PRO A 256 25.13 -20.73 -14.81
N PRO A 257 24.97 -21.37 -15.98
CA PRO A 257 25.70 -20.96 -17.17
C PRO A 257 25.42 -19.49 -17.46
N GLU A 258 26.45 -18.75 -17.87
CA GLU A 258 26.40 -17.34 -18.32
C GLU A 258 25.61 -17.15 -19.64
N SER A 259 24.64 -18.02 -19.93
CA SER A 259 23.75 -17.80 -21.07
C SER A 259 22.76 -16.71 -20.69
N GLY A 260 23.15 -15.46 -21.03
CA GLY A 260 22.28 -14.30 -21.13
C GLY A 260 21.24 -14.48 -22.23
N ASP A 261 20.39 -15.49 -22.09
CA ASP A 261 19.17 -15.55 -22.86
C ASP A 261 18.28 -14.41 -22.35
N GLU A 262 18.14 -13.35 -23.15
CA GLU A 262 17.16 -12.27 -22.98
C GLU A 262 15.73 -12.81 -23.16
N SER A 263 15.44 -14.00 -22.62
CA SER A 263 14.11 -14.59 -22.62
C SER A 263 13.24 -13.87 -21.61
N ALA A 264 11.98 -13.62 -21.99
CA ALA A 264 11.02 -13.00 -21.07
C ALA A 264 10.83 -13.90 -19.83
N PRO A 265 10.84 -13.33 -18.62
CA PRO A 265 10.67 -14.12 -17.41
C PRO A 265 9.27 -14.73 -17.35
N GLU A 266 9.15 -15.87 -16.65
CA GLU A 266 7.84 -16.47 -16.40
C GLU A 266 6.94 -15.47 -15.64
N PRO A 267 5.67 -15.32 -16.05
CA PRO A 267 4.76 -14.37 -15.44
C PRO A 267 4.32 -14.85 -14.06
N SER A 268 4.31 -13.96 -13.06
CA SER A 268 3.77 -14.26 -11.72
C SER A 268 2.24 -14.28 -11.71
N TRP A 269 1.65 -13.55 -12.65
CA TRP A 269 0.22 -13.33 -12.76
C TRP A 269 -0.30 -13.74 -14.13
N LYS A 270 -1.41 -14.46 -14.14
CA LYS A 270 -2.19 -14.74 -15.33
C LYS A 270 -3.43 -13.87 -15.35
N VAL A 271 -3.61 -13.09 -16.42
CA VAL A 271 -4.83 -12.32 -16.67
C VAL A 271 -5.76 -13.16 -17.53
N VAL A 272 -6.97 -13.40 -17.04
CA VAL A 272 -8.02 -14.16 -17.72
C VAL A 272 -9.16 -13.20 -18.02
N GLU A 273 -9.44 -12.93 -19.30
CA GLU A 273 -10.64 -12.22 -19.72
C GLU A 273 -11.86 -13.14 -19.52
N MET A 274 -12.94 -12.57 -18.97
CA MET A 274 -14.16 -13.27 -18.63
C MET A 274 -15.32 -12.78 -19.51
N ASP A 275 -16.45 -13.49 -19.52
CA ASP A 275 -17.61 -13.08 -20.31
C ASP A 275 -18.17 -11.73 -19.83
N ALA A 276 -18.59 -10.88 -20.77
CA ALA A 276 -19.03 -9.51 -20.51
C ALA A 276 -20.20 -9.39 -19.49
N ASP A 277 -21.01 -10.45 -19.37
CA ASP A 277 -22.16 -10.52 -18.48
C ASP A 277 -21.80 -10.90 -17.03
N GLN A 278 -20.55 -11.31 -16.77
CA GLN A 278 -20.13 -11.68 -15.43
C GLN A 278 -20.04 -10.45 -14.51
N ALA A 279 -20.41 -10.67 -13.24
CA ALA A 279 -20.29 -9.67 -12.20
C ALA A 279 -18.81 -9.32 -12.00
N ARG A 280 -18.54 -8.03 -11.79
CA ARG A 280 -17.19 -7.48 -11.69
C ARG A 280 -17.19 -6.28 -10.76
N ALA A 281 -16.15 -6.19 -9.94
CA ALA A 281 -15.91 -4.99 -9.18
C ALA A 281 -15.36 -3.88 -10.10
N LYS A 282 -15.83 -2.66 -9.88
CA LYS A 282 -15.34 -1.42 -10.52
C LYS A 282 -14.64 -0.50 -9.52
N GLY A 283 -14.17 -1.06 -8.40
CA GLY A 283 -13.59 -0.30 -7.30
C GLY A 283 -14.59 0.05 -6.20
N GLU A 284 -15.74 -0.62 -6.14
CA GLU A 284 -16.67 -0.48 -5.01
C GLU A 284 -15.99 -0.93 -3.71
N LEU A 285 -16.27 -0.21 -2.63
CA LEU A 285 -15.82 -0.59 -1.29
C LEU A 285 -16.59 -1.84 -0.83
N PHE A 286 -15.92 -2.67 -0.02
CA PHE A 286 -16.49 -3.90 0.51
C PHE A 286 -17.83 -3.64 1.21
N SER A 287 -18.87 -4.38 0.80
CA SER A 287 -20.25 -4.18 1.26
C SER A 287 -20.70 -5.17 2.34
N GLY A 288 -19.79 -6.03 2.83
CA GLY A 288 -20.09 -6.97 3.91
C GLY A 288 -20.16 -6.29 5.28
N ALA A 289 -20.70 -7.01 6.27
CA ALA A 289 -20.75 -6.53 7.64
C ALA A 289 -19.33 -6.43 8.21
N VAL A 290 -18.84 -5.21 8.41
CA VAL A 290 -17.54 -4.93 9.03
C VAL A 290 -17.77 -4.56 10.50
N THR A 291 -17.09 -5.26 11.41
CA THR A 291 -17.17 -4.97 12.86
C THR A 291 -16.17 -3.89 13.29
N THR A 292 -15.08 -3.73 12.54
CA THR A 292 -13.97 -2.81 12.82
C THR A 292 -13.32 -2.36 11.51
N TYR A 293 -13.06 -1.06 11.37
CA TYR A 293 -12.37 -0.51 10.20
C TYR A 293 -10.85 -0.44 10.45
N ASP A 294 -10.08 -0.86 9.45
CA ASP A 294 -8.62 -0.89 9.46
C ASP A 294 -8.06 -0.68 8.03
N SER A 295 -6.76 -0.87 7.82
CA SER A 295 -6.13 -0.78 6.50
C SER A 295 -6.64 -1.83 5.50
N ARG A 296 -7.19 -2.96 5.97
CA ARG A 296 -7.77 -4.01 5.10
C ARG A 296 -9.24 -3.76 4.81
N HIS A 297 -9.94 -3.08 5.71
CA HIS A 297 -11.36 -2.76 5.63
C HIS A 297 -11.55 -1.25 5.85
N PRO A 298 -11.32 -0.41 4.82
CA PRO A 298 -11.46 1.03 4.96
C PRO A 298 -12.92 1.46 5.09
N PHE A 299 -13.15 2.56 5.81
CA PHE A 299 -14.47 3.18 5.90
C PHE A 299 -14.71 4.17 4.76
N ALA A 300 -15.88 4.07 4.13
CA ALA A 300 -16.35 4.99 3.08
C ALA A 300 -16.79 6.34 3.66
N ALA A 301 -15.86 7.10 4.23
CA ALA A 301 -16.16 8.31 4.97
C ALA A 301 -16.57 9.47 4.04
N PRO A 302 -17.75 10.09 4.23
CA PRO A 302 -18.13 11.29 3.49
C PRO A 302 -17.21 12.46 3.80
N VAL A 303 -16.84 13.23 2.76
CA VAL A 303 -16.18 14.53 2.95
C VAL A 303 -17.25 15.59 3.13
N THR A 304 -17.33 16.18 4.33
CA THR A 304 -18.37 17.15 4.70
C THR A 304 -18.02 18.58 4.32
N ALA A 305 -16.73 18.90 4.29
CA ALA A 305 -16.23 20.18 3.83
C ALA A 305 -14.83 20.00 3.23
N ALA A 306 -14.54 20.81 2.21
CA ALA A 306 -13.20 21.00 1.72
C ALA A 306 -13.02 22.48 1.40
N VAL A 307 -11.90 23.05 1.83
CA VAL A 307 -11.57 24.47 1.64
C VAL A 307 -10.12 24.59 1.19
N GLU A 308 -9.87 25.54 0.30
CA GLU A 308 -8.53 25.94 -0.06
C GLU A 308 -8.07 27.06 0.88
N LEU A 309 -7.01 26.79 1.64
CA LEU A 309 -6.42 27.71 2.62
C LEU A 309 -5.58 28.81 1.98
N THR A 310 -5.07 28.57 0.76
CA THR A 310 -4.16 29.50 0.05
C THR A 310 -4.64 29.81 -1.38
N PRO A 311 -5.84 30.39 -1.57
CA PRO A 311 -6.44 30.59 -2.90
C PRO A 311 -5.70 31.59 -3.80
N ALA A 312 -4.81 32.41 -3.23
CA ALA A 312 -4.04 33.43 -3.94
C ALA A 312 -2.56 33.05 -4.15
N ALA A 313 -2.19 31.78 -3.91
CA ALA A 313 -0.82 31.30 -4.01
C ALA A 313 -0.65 30.35 -5.21
N ASP A 314 0.59 30.20 -5.67
CA ASP A 314 0.97 29.23 -6.72
C ASP A 314 0.82 27.76 -6.28
N ARG A 315 0.56 27.53 -4.98
CA ARG A 315 0.39 26.21 -4.36
C ARG A 315 -0.99 26.12 -3.72
N HIS A 316 -1.68 25.01 -3.97
CA HIS A 316 -2.94 24.69 -3.32
C HIS A 316 -2.68 24.03 -1.98
N LEU A 317 -3.15 24.65 -0.89
CA LEU A 317 -3.19 24.04 0.45
C LEU A 317 -4.64 23.75 0.80
N LEU A 318 -4.95 22.49 1.07
CA LEU A 318 -6.31 22.02 1.31
C LEU A 318 -6.54 21.81 2.80
N HIS A 319 -7.73 22.17 3.27
CA HIS A 319 -8.34 21.71 4.51
C HIS A 319 -9.53 20.83 4.15
N VAL A 320 -9.56 19.60 4.65
CA VAL A 320 -10.61 18.61 4.35
C VAL A 320 -11.19 18.08 5.64
N GLU A 321 -12.51 18.08 5.76
CA GLU A 321 -13.24 17.56 6.92
C GLU A 321 -13.95 16.26 6.55
N VAL A 322 -13.63 15.18 7.26
CA VAL A 322 -14.15 13.84 7.01
C VAL A 322 -15.15 13.48 8.11
N ASP A 323 -16.25 12.82 7.77
CA ASP A 323 -17.26 12.37 8.73
C ASP A 323 -17.13 10.88 9.05
N LEU A 324 -16.90 10.57 10.32
CA LEU A 324 -16.79 9.22 10.85
C LEU A 324 -18.07 8.77 11.57
N ALA A 325 -19.16 9.55 11.54
CA ALA A 325 -20.41 9.18 12.20
C ALA A 325 -20.89 7.79 11.75
N GLY A 326 -21.28 6.97 12.73
CA GLY A 326 -21.74 5.60 12.49
C GLY A 326 -20.64 4.56 12.24
N SER A 327 -19.37 4.97 12.10
CA SER A 327 -18.26 4.03 11.90
C SER A 327 -17.77 3.36 13.19
N GLY A 328 -18.00 4.00 14.35
CA GLY A 328 -17.44 3.57 15.63
C GLY A 328 -15.93 3.84 15.80
N MET A 329 -15.27 4.43 14.79
CA MET A 329 -13.87 4.81 14.87
C MET A 329 -13.64 5.95 15.86
N ARG A 330 -12.44 5.99 16.44
CA ARG A 330 -11.97 7.04 17.36
C ARG A 330 -10.62 7.55 16.88
N HIS A 331 -10.32 8.80 17.19
CA HIS A 331 -9.02 9.40 16.93
C HIS A 331 -8.60 10.31 18.07
N GLU A 332 -7.30 10.45 18.24
CA GLU A 332 -6.65 11.40 19.14
C GLU A 332 -5.81 12.43 18.37
N SER A 333 -5.42 13.49 19.05
CA SER A 333 -4.52 14.49 18.46
C SER A 333 -3.11 13.91 18.37
N GLY A 334 -2.57 13.84 17.16
CA GLY A 334 -1.30 13.17 16.86
C GLY A 334 -1.47 11.93 15.98
N ASP A 335 -2.68 11.38 15.90
CA ASP A 335 -2.99 10.25 15.02
C ASP A 335 -2.91 10.64 13.54
N HIS A 336 -2.84 9.61 12.70
CA HIS A 336 -2.87 9.71 11.25
C HIS A 336 -4.19 9.19 10.69
N ILE A 337 -4.61 9.74 9.56
CA ILE A 337 -5.70 9.21 8.73
C ILE A 337 -5.11 8.74 7.39
N GLY A 338 -5.40 7.48 7.04
CA GLY A 338 -5.03 6.90 5.75
C GLY A 338 -6.10 7.13 4.71
N VAL A 339 -5.75 7.79 3.60
CA VAL A 339 -6.65 8.01 2.46
C VAL A 339 -6.26 7.09 1.32
N TYR A 340 -7.16 6.20 0.92
CA TYR A 340 -7.02 5.41 -0.32
C TYR A 340 -7.43 6.28 -1.51
N PRO A 341 -6.49 6.67 -2.39
CA PRO A 341 -6.81 7.53 -3.52
C PRO A 341 -7.22 6.70 -4.74
N THR A 342 -7.56 7.39 -5.83
CA THR A 342 -7.71 6.78 -7.15
C THR A 342 -6.79 7.47 -8.13
N ASN A 343 -6.22 6.73 -9.07
CA ASN A 343 -5.47 7.33 -10.17
C ASN A 343 -6.36 8.24 -11.02
N ALA A 344 -5.76 9.26 -11.61
CA ALA A 344 -6.43 10.17 -12.52
C ALA A 344 -6.83 9.44 -13.81
N ASP A 345 -8.00 9.77 -14.36
CA ASP A 345 -8.54 9.08 -15.53
C ASP A 345 -7.63 9.25 -16.75
N GLU A 346 -6.96 10.40 -16.87
CA GLU A 346 -6.02 10.67 -17.95
C GLU A 346 -4.80 9.75 -17.90
N GLU A 347 -4.31 9.42 -16.70
CA GLU A 347 -3.18 8.50 -16.53
C GLU A 347 -3.60 7.04 -16.78
N VAL A 348 -4.81 6.68 -16.37
CA VAL A 348 -5.40 5.35 -16.63
C VAL A 348 -5.61 5.14 -18.12
N ASP A 349 -6.22 6.09 -18.81
CA ASP A 349 -6.45 6.03 -20.25
C ASP A 349 -5.14 6.06 -21.04
N LEU A 350 -4.14 6.84 -20.60
CA LEU A 350 -2.81 6.85 -21.19
C LEU A 350 -2.15 5.46 -21.13
N LEU A 351 -2.23 4.78 -19.97
CA LEU A 351 -1.69 3.42 -19.82
C LEU A 351 -2.49 2.39 -20.63
N LEU A 352 -3.82 2.44 -20.58
CA LEU A 352 -4.67 1.54 -21.37
C LEU A 352 -4.41 1.69 -22.88
N ALA A 353 -4.26 2.91 -23.37
CA ALA A 353 -3.89 3.16 -24.76
C ALA A 353 -2.48 2.65 -25.08
N ALA A 354 -1.51 2.87 -24.20
CA ALA A 354 -0.15 2.34 -24.34
C ALA A 354 -0.14 0.80 -24.41
N LEU A 355 -1.04 0.13 -23.69
CA LEU A 355 -1.17 -1.34 -23.72
C LEU A 355 -2.08 -1.87 -24.84
N GLY A 356 -2.72 -1.01 -25.63
CA GLY A 356 -3.70 -1.42 -26.65
C GLY A 356 -4.99 -2.02 -26.05
N LEU A 357 -5.36 -1.59 -24.84
CA LEU A 357 -6.50 -2.11 -24.08
C LEU A 357 -7.67 -1.13 -23.99
N LEU A 358 -7.57 0.07 -24.56
CA LEU A 358 -8.56 1.14 -24.39
C LEU A 358 -9.98 0.71 -24.82
N ASP A 359 -10.10 0.02 -25.96
CA ASP A 359 -11.39 -0.45 -26.49
C ASP A 359 -12.07 -1.52 -25.63
N LYS A 360 -11.29 -2.17 -24.75
CA LYS A 360 -11.77 -3.20 -23.82
C LYS A 360 -11.48 -2.84 -22.36
N ALA A 361 -11.34 -1.55 -22.06
CA ALA A 361 -11.01 -1.06 -20.73
C ALA A 361 -11.96 -1.59 -19.64
N ASP A 362 -13.24 -1.76 -19.98
CA ASP A 362 -14.30 -2.22 -19.08
C ASP A 362 -14.62 -3.72 -19.21
N ALA A 363 -13.80 -4.47 -19.95
CA ALA A 363 -13.92 -5.92 -20.04
C ALA A 363 -13.62 -6.56 -18.67
N PRO A 364 -14.40 -7.56 -18.23
CA PRO A 364 -14.17 -8.22 -16.95
C PRO A 364 -12.92 -9.13 -17.04
N ILE A 365 -12.09 -9.09 -16.00
CA ILE A 365 -10.86 -9.86 -15.87
C ILE A 365 -10.72 -10.48 -14.48
N ALA A 366 -10.10 -11.66 -14.42
CA ALA A 366 -9.55 -12.24 -13.21
C ALA A 366 -8.01 -12.26 -13.29
N VAL A 367 -7.34 -11.91 -12.20
CA VAL A 367 -5.87 -11.93 -12.10
C VAL A 367 -5.47 -12.97 -11.06
N GLN A 368 -4.90 -14.09 -11.54
CA GLN A 368 -4.61 -15.27 -10.74
C GLN A 368 -3.11 -15.52 -10.67
N ALA A 369 -2.62 -15.96 -9.52
CA ALA A 369 -1.24 -16.39 -9.40
C ALA A 369 -0.96 -17.58 -10.32
N THR A 370 0.21 -17.60 -10.96
CA THR A 370 0.65 -18.76 -11.75
C THR A 370 1.17 -19.89 -10.87
N ASP A 371 1.74 -19.56 -9.71
CA ASP A 371 2.15 -20.53 -8.69
C ASP A 371 0.94 -20.92 -7.80
N PRO A 372 0.47 -22.18 -7.84
CA PRO A 372 -0.65 -22.64 -7.01
C PRO A 372 -0.32 -22.65 -5.50
N TYR A 373 0.95 -22.49 -5.14
CA TYR A 373 1.40 -22.37 -3.76
C TYR A 373 1.77 -20.93 -3.38
N ALA A 374 1.52 -19.96 -4.26
CA ALA A 374 1.66 -18.55 -3.91
C ALA A 374 0.80 -18.24 -2.67
N PRO A 375 1.34 -17.53 -1.67
CA PRO A 375 0.58 -17.18 -0.47
C PRO A 375 -0.68 -16.38 -0.80
N GLN A 376 -0.62 -15.59 -1.87
CA GLN A 376 -1.74 -14.86 -2.42
C GLN A 376 -2.12 -15.43 -3.80
N GLN A 377 -3.33 -15.99 -3.90
CA GLN A 377 -3.84 -16.57 -5.16
C GLN A 377 -4.51 -15.54 -6.08
N GLN A 378 -4.96 -14.41 -5.52
CA GLN A 378 -5.60 -13.31 -6.24
C GLN A 378 -4.88 -12.00 -5.92
N LEU A 379 -4.47 -11.24 -6.94
CA LEU A 379 -3.74 -9.99 -6.72
C LEU A 379 -4.61 -8.91 -6.05
N PHE A 380 -5.91 -8.89 -6.36
CA PHE A 380 -6.87 -7.90 -5.87
C PHE A 380 -7.79 -8.53 -4.81
N PRO A 381 -8.44 -7.72 -3.94
CA PRO A 381 -9.37 -8.23 -2.93
C PRO A 381 -10.71 -8.72 -3.51
N VAL A 382 -10.77 -8.93 -4.82
CA VAL A 382 -11.98 -9.28 -5.58
C VAL A 382 -11.63 -10.35 -6.60
N GLU A 383 -12.55 -11.28 -6.83
CA GLU A 383 -12.34 -12.38 -7.78
C GLU A 383 -12.25 -11.89 -9.23
N ALA A 384 -13.04 -10.87 -9.57
CA ALA A 384 -13.10 -10.28 -10.90
C ALA A 384 -13.23 -8.75 -10.84
N THR A 385 -12.52 -8.06 -11.74
CA THR A 385 -12.52 -6.60 -11.89
C THR A 385 -12.51 -6.23 -13.39
N THR A 386 -12.28 -4.98 -13.75
CA THR A 386 -11.98 -4.56 -15.14
C THR A 386 -10.54 -4.06 -15.27
N TYR A 387 -10.00 -3.97 -16.50
CA TYR A 387 -8.69 -3.33 -16.72
C TYR A 387 -8.67 -1.90 -16.18
N ARG A 388 -9.72 -1.11 -16.46
CA ARG A 388 -9.87 0.26 -15.97
C ARG A 388 -9.86 0.30 -14.45
N ALA A 389 -10.64 -0.54 -13.78
CA ALA A 389 -10.72 -0.55 -12.33
C ALA A 389 -9.41 -1.03 -11.67
N ALA A 390 -8.72 -2.00 -12.27
CA ALA A 390 -7.40 -2.46 -11.83
C ALA A 390 -6.38 -1.31 -11.82
N PHE A 391 -6.24 -0.60 -12.94
CA PHE A 391 -5.30 0.53 -13.03
C PHE A 391 -5.79 1.79 -12.30
N ARG A 392 -7.08 1.96 -12.06
CA ARG A 392 -7.61 3.13 -11.35
C ARG A 392 -7.51 3.01 -9.82
N HIS A 393 -7.78 1.83 -9.28
CA HIS A 393 -7.99 1.65 -7.84
C HIS A 393 -6.95 0.76 -7.15
N TYR A 394 -6.30 -0.15 -7.87
CA TYR A 394 -5.50 -1.21 -7.22
C TYR A 394 -4.00 -1.12 -7.47
N LEU A 395 -3.58 -0.46 -8.55
CA LEU A 395 -2.18 -0.41 -8.98
C LEU A 395 -1.65 1.02 -9.02
N GLU A 396 -0.39 1.21 -8.63
CA GLU A 396 0.34 2.47 -8.76
C GLU A 396 0.94 2.57 -10.16
N ILE A 397 0.40 3.49 -10.97
CA ILE A 397 0.72 3.59 -12.40
C ILE A 397 1.57 4.83 -12.72
N THR A 398 1.86 5.69 -11.74
CA THR A 398 2.48 7.00 -11.97
C THR A 398 3.96 7.06 -11.60
N THR A 399 4.46 6.09 -10.83
CA THR A 399 5.86 6.01 -10.39
C THR A 399 6.81 5.68 -11.55
N PRO A 400 8.04 6.24 -11.56
CA PRO A 400 9.08 5.86 -12.51
C PRO A 400 9.40 4.36 -12.44
N VAL A 401 9.65 3.75 -13.60
CA VAL A 401 9.98 2.32 -13.66
C VAL A 401 11.44 2.09 -13.21
N PRO A 402 11.70 1.24 -12.20
CA PRO A 402 13.05 0.95 -11.72
C PRO A 402 13.96 0.37 -12.81
N ARG A 403 15.25 0.74 -12.78
CA ARG A 403 16.26 0.29 -13.75
C ARG A 403 16.32 -1.23 -13.89
N SER A 404 16.32 -1.92 -12.74
CA SER A 404 16.33 -3.37 -12.66
C SER A 404 15.12 -4.01 -13.34
N GLN A 405 13.94 -3.39 -13.21
CA GLN A 405 12.71 -3.84 -13.84
C GLN A 405 12.65 -3.53 -15.33
N ILE A 406 13.22 -2.41 -15.79
CA ILE A 406 13.38 -2.17 -17.24
C ILE A 406 14.20 -3.30 -17.84
N LYS A 407 15.31 -3.68 -17.19
CA LYS A 407 16.18 -4.77 -17.63
C LYS A 407 15.46 -6.13 -17.66
N SER A 408 14.72 -6.50 -16.62
CA SER A 408 14.17 -7.85 -16.47
C SER A 408 12.76 -8.02 -17.04
N LEU A 409 11.95 -6.97 -17.13
CA LEU A 409 10.51 -7.06 -17.45
C LEU A 409 10.08 -6.23 -18.66
N VAL A 410 10.91 -5.31 -19.16
CA VAL A 410 10.56 -4.47 -20.32
C VAL A 410 11.43 -4.82 -21.52
N LEU A 411 12.76 -4.81 -21.34
CA LEU A 411 13.73 -5.08 -22.40
C LEU A 411 13.54 -6.44 -23.10
N PRO A 412 13.17 -7.56 -22.42
CA PRO A 412 12.95 -8.83 -23.10
C PRO A 412 11.81 -8.82 -24.15
N PHE A 413 10.90 -7.84 -24.07
CA PHE A 413 9.83 -7.65 -25.05
C PHE A 413 10.20 -6.73 -26.21
N ALA A 414 11.42 -6.16 -26.20
CA ALA A 414 11.95 -5.35 -27.29
C ALA A 414 12.36 -6.22 -28.48
N ARG A 415 11.52 -6.25 -29.52
CA ARG A 415 11.73 -7.04 -30.74
C ARG A 415 12.52 -6.28 -31.80
N SER A 416 12.22 -4.99 -31.99
CA SER A 416 12.94 -4.13 -32.92
C SER A 416 14.28 -3.66 -32.35
N GLU A 417 15.24 -3.40 -33.24
CA GLU A 417 16.53 -2.85 -32.84
C GLU A 417 16.41 -1.43 -32.27
N ALA A 418 15.43 -0.64 -32.75
CA ALA A 418 15.15 0.69 -32.22
C ALA A 418 14.67 0.63 -30.75
N ALA A 419 13.77 -0.29 -30.42
CA ALA A 419 13.32 -0.48 -29.05
C ALA A 419 14.48 -0.91 -28.13
N ARG A 420 15.34 -1.83 -28.59
CA ARG A 420 16.51 -2.28 -27.84
C ARG A 420 17.52 -1.15 -27.64
N ALA A 421 17.82 -0.38 -28.69
CA ALA A 421 18.74 0.75 -28.62
C ALA A 421 18.25 1.84 -27.66
N PHE A 422 16.94 2.02 -27.53
CA PHE A 422 16.35 2.94 -26.55
C PHE A 422 16.38 2.39 -25.12
N LEU A 423 16.00 1.13 -24.92
CA LEU A 423 15.82 0.53 -23.58
C LEU A 423 17.13 0.09 -22.92
N ARG A 424 18.12 -0.38 -23.70
CA ARG A 424 19.37 -0.94 -23.15
C ARG A 424 20.17 0.06 -22.31
N PRO A 425 20.39 1.33 -22.75
CA PRO A 425 21.03 2.33 -21.89
C PRO A 425 20.25 2.61 -20.62
N LEU A 426 18.91 2.65 -20.68
CA LEU A 426 18.05 2.84 -19.50
C LEU A 426 18.12 1.68 -18.50
N ALA A 427 18.45 0.48 -18.97
CA ALA A 427 18.55 -0.74 -18.17
C ALA A 427 19.94 -0.95 -17.56
N GLU A 428 20.99 -0.51 -18.26
CA GLU A 428 22.39 -0.82 -17.95
C GLU A 428 23.14 0.35 -17.30
N ASP A 429 22.80 1.60 -17.65
CA ASP A 429 23.50 2.79 -17.17
C ASP A 429 22.64 3.56 -16.14
N LYS A 430 23.17 3.65 -14.91
CA LYS A 430 22.51 4.33 -13.79
C LYS A 430 22.29 5.82 -14.06
N ASP A 431 23.28 6.51 -14.62
CA ASP A 431 23.21 7.96 -14.80
C ASP A 431 22.22 8.31 -15.91
N VAL A 432 22.20 7.49 -16.97
CA VAL A 432 21.22 7.62 -18.05
C VAL A 432 19.79 7.34 -17.53
N HIS A 433 19.60 6.29 -16.73
CA HIS A 433 18.30 6.00 -16.10
C HIS A 433 17.84 7.15 -15.20
N ALA A 434 18.72 7.65 -14.32
CA ALA A 434 18.40 8.76 -13.43
C ALA A 434 18.01 10.03 -14.20
N ALA A 435 18.74 10.36 -15.27
CA ALA A 435 18.48 11.55 -16.08
C ALA A 435 17.18 11.46 -16.89
N ILE A 436 16.88 10.30 -17.47
CA ILE A 436 15.75 10.15 -18.39
C ILE A 436 14.48 9.69 -17.65
N VAL A 437 14.57 8.63 -16.85
CA VAL A 437 13.42 7.98 -16.22
C VAL A 437 13.04 8.66 -14.92
N VAL A 438 13.99 8.84 -13.99
CA VAL A 438 13.71 9.42 -12.67
C VAL A 438 13.45 10.93 -12.78
N ALA A 439 14.39 11.70 -13.32
CA ALA A 439 14.24 13.16 -13.46
C ALA A 439 13.17 13.57 -14.49
N GLY A 440 12.91 12.73 -15.50
CA GLY A 440 11.79 12.88 -16.44
C GLY A 440 10.43 12.42 -15.89
N CYS A 441 10.43 11.77 -14.72
CA CYS A 441 9.26 11.15 -14.10
C CYS A 441 8.47 10.30 -15.09
N MET A 442 9.15 9.35 -15.73
CA MET A 442 8.57 8.49 -16.76
C MET A 442 7.79 7.33 -16.13
N SER A 443 6.47 7.48 -16.06
CA SER A 443 5.59 6.35 -15.77
C SER A 443 5.67 5.25 -16.84
N LEU A 444 5.17 4.05 -16.52
CA LEU A 444 5.16 2.92 -17.44
C LEU A 444 4.55 3.27 -18.80
N ALA A 445 3.41 3.97 -18.81
CA ALA A 445 2.73 4.38 -20.04
C ALA A 445 3.61 5.29 -20.91
N ARG A 446 4.32 6.22 -20.27
CA ARG A 446 5.24 7.15 -20.95
C ARG A 446 6.47 6.43 -21.49
N LEU A 447 7.01 5.46 -20.75
CA LEU A 447 8.11 4.62 -21.21
C LEU A 447 7.71 3.82 -22.46
N ILE A 448 6.55 3.16 -22.45
CA ILE A 448 6.03 2.41 -23.61
C ILE A 448 5.87 3.34 -24.83
N ASN A 449 5.30 4.52 -24.63
CA ASN A 449 5.10 5.49 -25.71
C ASN A 449 6.43 6.03 -26.26
N ALA A 450 7.44 6.26 -25.41
CA ALA A 450 8.77 6.70 -25.85
C ALA A 450 9.48 5.62 -26.69
N VAL A 451 9.34 4.34 -26.32
CA VAL A 451 9.84 3.21 -27.14
C VAL A 451 9.16 3.19 -28.50
N ARG A 452 7.84 3.34 -28.55
CA ARG A 452 7.07 3.38 -29.80
C ARG A 452 7.42 4.59 -30.66
N GLU A 453 7.72 5.73 -30.06
CA GLU A 453 8.20 6.91 -30.80
C GLU A 453 9.56 6.63 -31.44
N ALA A 454 10.49 5.98 -30.73
CA ALA A 454 11.78 5.56 -31.29
C ALA A 454 11.61 4.58 -32.47
N GLU A 455 10.66 3.64 -32.38
CA GLU A 455 10.28 2.73 -33.47
C GLU A 455 9.73 3.48 -34.69
N GLN A 456 8.82 4.43 -34.48
CA GLN A 456 8.24 5.23 -35.56
C GLN A 456 9.29 6.07 -36.32
N GLN A 457 10.30 6.58 -35.63
CA GLN A 457 11.38 7.35 -36.26
C GLN A 457 12.19 6.55 -37.28
N VAL A 458 12.24 5.22 -37.13
CA VAL A 458 12.91 4.30 -38.08
C VAL A 458 11.93 3.57 -39.00
N GLY A 459 10.64 3.93 -38.96
CA GLY A 459 9.61 3.39 -39.85
C GLY A 459 9.00 2.04 -39.41
N VAL A 460 9.21 1.61 -38.17
CA VAL A 460 8.51 0.45 -37.61
C VAL A 460 7.06 0.87 -37.31
N LEU A 461 6.12 0.26 -38.03
CA LEU A 461 4.69 0.52 -37.87
C LEU A 461 4.14 -0.22 -36.65
N GLY A 462 3.15 0.37 -35.96
CA GLY A 462 2.61 -0.17 -34.71
C GLY A 462 1.84 -1.49 -34.82
N ASP A 463 1.48 -1.91 -36.04
CA ASP A 463 0.83 -3.18 -36.36
C ASP A 463 1.82 -4.26 -36.87
N SER A 464 3.11 -3.93 -36.97
CA SER A 464 4.14 -4.88 -37.37
C SER A 464 4.45 -5.90 -36.27
N GLU A 465 4.90 -7.10 -36.66
CA GLU A 465 5.30 -8.14 -35.69
C GLU A 465 6.54 -7.73 -34.86
N GLU A 466 7.32 -6.77 -35.38
CA GLU A 466 8.51 -6.19 -34.75
C GLU A 466 8.16 -5.08 -33.74
N ALA A 467 6.93 -4.55 -33.77
CA ALA A 467 6.52 -3.46 -32.90
C ALA A 467 6.57 -3.85 -31.42
N PHE A 468 6.97 -2.90 -30.59
CA PHE A 468 7.01 -3.10 -29.16
C PHE A 468 5.62 -3.23 -28.56
N VAL A 469 5.36 -4.40 -27.97
CA VAL A 469 4.13 -4.71 -27.24
C VAL A 469 4.51 -5.28 -25.88
N LEU A 470 4.18 -4.54 -24.82
CA LEU A 470 4.31 -5.01 -23.46
C LEU A 470 3.07 -5.82 -23.07
N PRO A 471 3.19 -7.12 -22.71
CA PRO A 471 2.05 -7.91 -22.27
C PRO A 471 1.43 -7.35 -20.99
N VAL A 472 0.10 -7.50 -20.86
CA VAL A 472 -0.62 -6.95 -19.71
C VAL A 472 -0.20 -7.56 -18.37
N HIS A 473 0.20 -8.83 -18.33
CA HIS A 473 0.73 -9.44 -17.11
C HIS A 473 2.03 -8.76 -16.65
N ALA A 474 2.88 -8.34 -17.59
CA ALA A 474 4.14 -7.65 -17.30
C ALA A 474 3.84 -6.23 -16.81
N ALA A 475 2.87 -5.55 -17.42
CA ALA A 475 2.41 -4.23 -16.93
C ALA A 475 1.83 -4.29 -15.52
N ILE A 476 1.02 -5.31 -15.20
CA ILE A 476 0.50 -5.53 -13.85
C ILE A 476 1.63 -5.82 -12.86
N GLU A 477 2.64 -6.60 -13.26
CA GLU A 477 3.78 -6.91 -12.39
C GLU A 477 4.69 -5.70 -12.14
N LEU A 478 4.83 -4.80 -13.12
CA LEU A 478 5.60 -3.56 -13.02
C LEU A 478 4.92 -2.49 -12.14
N CYS A 479 3.61 -2.58 -11.95
CA CYS A 479 2.86 -1.62 -11.14
C CYS A 479 2.63 -2.20 -9.74
N PRO A 480 3.26 -1.66 -8.67
CA PRO A 480 2.99 -2.13 -7.32
C PRO A 480 1.56 -1.78 -6.88
N ARG A 481 1.10 -2.34 -5.76
CA ARG A 481 -0.23 -2.03 -5.21
C ARG A 481 -0.35 -0.55 -4.88
N LEU A 482 -1.48 0.06 -5.22
CA LEU A 482 -1.79 1.45 -4.87
C LEU A 482 -2.01 1.56 -3.36
N GLN A 483 -1.16 2.35 -2.70
CA GLN A 483 -1.14 2.48 -1.25
C GLN A 483 -2.00 3.65 -0.74
N ALA A 484 -2.50 3.54 0.49
CA ALA A 484 -3.06 4.68 1.19
C ALA A 484 -1.97 5.73 1.48
N ARG A 485 -2.35 7.00 1.48
CA ARG A 485 -1.45 8.10 1.91
C ARG A 485 -1.88 8.56 3.30
N LEU A 486 -0.93 8.56 4.22
CA LEU A 486 -1.13 9.01 5.60
C LEU A 486 -1.07 10.54 5.66
N TYR A 487 -2.02 11.12 6.38
CA TYR A 487 -2.04 12.54 6.71
C TYR A 487 -2.19 12.68 8.23
N SER A 488 -1.41 13.57 8.85
CA SER A 488 -1.59 13.91 10.25
C SER A 488 -2.94 14.58 10.47
N ILE A 489 -3.70 14.10 11.46
CA ILE A 489 -5.01 14.68 11.78
C ILE A 489 -4.80 16.08 12.36
N SER A 490 -5.40 17.09 11.73
CA SER A 490 -5.25 18.50 12.08
C SER A 490 -6.35 19.04 13.01
N SER A 491 -7.20 18.16 13.53
CA SER A 491 -8.27 18.44 14.49
C SER A 491 -8.00 17.78 15.85
N SER A 492 -8.80 18.14 16.86
CA SER A 492 -8.79 17.46 18.14
C SER A 492 -10.00 16.56 18.32
N GLY A 493 -9.78 15.27 18.57
CA GLY A 493 -10.86 14.32 18.89
C GLY A 493 -11.64 14.68 20.17
N LYS A 494 -11.10 15.54 21.04
CA LYS A 494 -11.82 16.07 22.20
C LYS A 494 -12.87 17.13 21.84
N VAL A 495 -12.70 17.80 20.70
CA VAL A 495 -13.61 18.86 20.22
C VAL A 495 -14.49 18.33 19.09
N HIS A 496 -13.91 17.53 18.20
CA HIS A 496 -14.53 16.99 17.00
C HIS A 496 -14.35 15.47 16.93
N PRO A 497 -14.96 14.68 17.83
CA PRO A 497 -14.70 13.23 17.97
C PRO A 497 -14.97 12.42 16.70
N GLU A 498 -15.98 12.80 15.93
CA GLU A 498 -16.40 12.11 14.70
C GLU A 498 -16.01 12.88 13.42
N ARG A 499 -15.25 13.97 13.55
CA ARG A 499 -14.92 14.85 12.42
C ARG A 499 -13.42 15.18 12.36
N PRO A 500 -12.56 14.19 12.07
CA PRO A 500 -11.15 14.46 11.85
C PRO A 500 -10.95 15.36 10.63
N THR A 501 -9.93 16.20 10.68
CA THR A 501 -9.55 17.06 9.56
C THR A 501 -8.17 16.72 9.01
N ILE A 502 -7.99 16.96 7.71
CA ILE A 502 -6.74 16.79 6.97
C ILE A 502 -6.28 18.16 6.50
N THR A 503 -4.99 18.43 6.64
CA THR A 503 -4.34 19.59 6.01
C THR A 503 -3.28 19.09 5.04
N ALA A 504 -3.48 19.31 3.74
CA ALA A 504 -2.64 18.72 2.70
C ALA A 504 -2.21 19.74 1.64
N VAL A 505 -0.90 19.82 1.36
CA VAL A 505 -0.38 20.56 0.21
C VAL A 505 -0.55 19.73 -1.06
N VAL A 506 -1.07 20.32 -2.13
CA VAL A 506 -1.21 19.63 -3.41
C VAL A 506 0.15 19.53 -4.08
N LEU A 507 0.55 18.29 -4.39
CA LEU A 507 1.80 18.02 -5.09
C LEU A 507 1.56 18.13 -6.59
N GLN A 508 2.13 19.16 -7.20
CA GLN A 508 2.13 19.38 -8.63
C GLN A 508 3.48 19.98 -9.04
N TYR A 509 4.16 19.39 -10.01
CA TYR A 509 5.49 19.85 -10.45
C TYR A 509 5.77 19.48 -11.89
N ASP A 510 6.63 20.23 -12.57
CA ASP A 510 7.07 19.89 -13.93
C ASP A 510 8.31 19.00 -13.89
N ALA A 511 8.41 18.07 -14.85
CA ALA A 511 9.60 17.23 -15.00
C ALA A 511 10.83 18.10 -15.31
N LYS A 512 11.98 17.80 -14.69
CA LYS A 512 13.13 18.72 -14.58
C LYS A 512 14.22 18.53 -15.65
N THR A 513 13.91 18.19 -16.91
CA THR A 513 14.97 18.02 -17.94
C THR A 513 14.70 18.70 -19.27
N GLU A 514 15.75 19.28 -19.88
CA GLU A 514 15.72 19.83 -21.25
C GLU A 514 15.35 18.76 -22.28
N GLN A 515 15.72 17.49 -22.04
CA GLN A 515 15.35 16.35 -22.87
C GLN A 515 13.88 15.94 -22.69
N ALA A 516 13.31 16.02 -21.48
CA ALA A 516 11.85 15.85 -21.29
C ALA A 516 11.05 17.01 -21.91
N ALA A 517 11.61 18.22 -21.90
CA ALA A 517 11.04 19.37 -22.61
C ALA A 517 11.11 19.20 -24.13
N GLN A 518 12.23 18.70 -24.68
CA GLN A 518 12.41 18.45 -26.13
C GLN A 518 11.54 17.29 -26.65
N ALA A 519 11.31 16.25 -25.85
CA ALA A 519 10.44 15.14 -26.20
C ALA A 519 8.93 15.45 -26.06
N LYS A 520 8.54 16.71 -25.78
CA LYS A 520 7.16 17.08 -25.42
C LYS A 520 6.58 16.24 -24.27
N MET A 521 7.45 15.65 -23.44
CA MET A 521 7.11 14.90 -22.23
C MET A 521 6.93 15.80 -21.01
N GLY A 522 7.11 17.12 -21.19
CA GLY A 522 6.80 18.19 -20.24
C GLY A 522 5.30 18.28 -19.96
N ALA A 523 4.80 17.32 -19.20
CA ALA A 523 3.50 17.38 -18.56
C ALA A 523 3.71 17.60 -17.06
N ARG A 524 2.87 18.46 -16.49
CA ARG A 524 2.74 18.63 -15.04
C ARG A 524 2.50 17.25 -14.42
N ARG A 525 3.32 16.85 -13.46
CA ARG A 525 3.15 15.64 -12.66
C ARG A 525 2.36 15.99 -11.42
N CYS A 526 1.47 15.09 -11.05
CA CYS A 526 0.49 15.27 -9.99
C CYS A 526 0.63 14.14 -8.98
N GLY A 527 0.77 14.45 -7.70
CA GLY A 527 0.68 13.44 -6.65
C GLY A 527 -0.73 12.86 -6.59
N VAL A 528 -0.85 11.53 -6.62
CA VAL A 528 -2.13 10.81 -6.74
C VAL A 528 -3.13 11.24 -5.65
N ALA A 529 -2.77 11.08 -4.38
CA ALA A 529 -3.71 11.35 -3.27
C ALA A 529 -4.06 12.82 -3.09
N THR A 530 -3.09 13.73 -3.26
CA THR A 530 -3.35 15.16 -3.04
C THR A 530 -4.16 15.78 -4.18
N ASN A 531 -4.00 15.29 -5.41
CA ASN A 531 -4.85 15.69 -6.53
C ASN A 531 -6.23 15.02 -6.49
N TYR A 532 -6.33 13.80 -5.94
CA TYR A 532 -7.62 13.20 -5.60
C TYR A 532 -8.41 14.08 -4.62
N LEU A 533 -7.79 14.53 -3.51
CA LEU A 533 -8.42 15.46 -2.56
C LEU A 533 -8.78 16.81 -3.20
N LEU A 534 -7.94 17.33 -4.11
CA LEU A 534 -8.27 18.53 -4.89
C LEU A 534 -9.48 18.30 -5.81
N GLY A 535 -9.59 17.12 -6.42
CA GLY A 535 -10.75 16.71 -7.21
C GLY A 535 -12.04 16.69 -6.37
N VAL A 536 -11.98 16.16 -5.15
CA VAL A 536 -13.11 16.18 -4.21
C VAL A 536 -13.53 17.62 -3.88
N LEU A 537 -12.57 18.52 -3.60
CA LEU A 537 -12.87 19.94 -3.38
C LEU A 537 -13.62 20.57 -4.56
N ARG A 538 -13.13 20.35 -5.79
CA ARG A 538 -13.73 20.90 -7.01
C ARG A 538 -15.15 20.37 -7.22
N TYR A 539 -15.34 19.07 -7.02
CA TYR A 539 -16.66 18.45 -7.07
C TYR A 539 -17.63 19.07 -6.07
N LEU A 540 -17.22 19.28 -4.81
CA LEU A 540 -18.05 19.90 -3.77
C LEU A 540 -18.40 21.36 -4.07
N ARG A 541 -17.53 22.09 -4.80
CA ARG A 541 -17.81 23.47 -5.26
C ARG A 541 -18.81 23.53 -6.42
N GLY A 542 -19.18 22.39 -7.00
CA GLY A 542 -19.95 22.35 -8.24
C GLY A 542 -19.17 22.88 -9.44
N ASP A 543 -17.83 22.97 -9.31
CA ASP A 543 -16.98 23.16 -10.48
C ASP A 543 -17.28 21.96 -11.37
N ARG A 544 -17.82 22.19 -12.58
CA ARG A 544 -17.86 21.11 -13.57
C ARG A 544 -16.43 20.59 -13.64
N ILE A 545 -16.25 19.28 -13.45
CA ILE A 545 -15.03 18.60 -13.85
C ILE A 545 -14.81 19.09 -15.26
N VAL A 546 -13.84 19.99 -15.45
CA VAL A 546 -13.55 20.54 -16.75
C VAL A 546 -13.20 19.31 -17.56
N ASP A 547 -14.00 19.00 -18.58
CA ASP A 547 -13.55 18.06 -19.61
C ASP A 547 -12.18 18.55 -20.02
N LEU A 548 -11.14 17.81 -19.62
CA LEU A 548 -9.76 18.13 -19.94
C LEU A 548 -9.51 18.03 -21.45
N GLU A 549 -10.53 17.69 -22.26
CA GLU A 549 -10.61 18.01 -23.69
C GLU A 549 -10.39 19.51 -24.00
N ALA A 550 -10.64 20.40 -23.03
CA ALA A 550 -10.30 21.83 -23.15
C ALA A 550 -8.78 22.10 -23.03
N ILE A 551 -7.98 21.13 -22.57
CA ILE A 551 -6.54 21.09 -22.85
C ILE A 551 -6.38 20.56 -24.28
N ASN A 552 -6.60 21.46 -25.22
CA ASN A 552 -6.50 21.22 -26.64
C ASN A 552 -5.18 20.48 -26.99
N PRO A 553 -5.23 19.20 -27.44
CA PRO A 553 -4.03 18.46 -27.86
C PRO A 553 -3.30 19.15 -29.02
N LYS A 554 -4.01 20.02 -29.78
CA LYS A 554 -3.45 20.78 -30.89
C LYS A 554 -2.59 21.98 -30.44
N ALA A 555 -2.72 22.46 -29.19
CA ALA A 555 -1.94 23.58 -28.70
C ALA A 555 -0.50 23.18 -28.28
N ASN A 556 -0.27 21.91 -27.93
CA ASN A 556 1.04 21.40 -27.48
C ASN A 556 1.77 20.51 -28.50
N GLY A 557 1.30 20.45 -29.74
CA GLY A 557 2.05 19.86 -30.84
C GLY A 557 2.30 18.34 -30.72
N LEU A 558 1.47 17.59 -30.00
CA LEU A 558 1.41 16.14 -30.14
C LEU A 558 0.80 15.82 -31.51
N ARG A 559 1.64 15.53 -32.50
CA ARG A 559 1.20 14.94 -33.77
C ARG A 559 0.88 13.47 -33.50
N THR A 560 -0.35 13.21 -33.07
CA THR A 560 -1.01 11.91 -33.23
C THR A 560 -1.30 11.71 -34.72
N GLY A 561 -0.31 11.20 -35.45
CA GLY A 561 -0.49 10.81 -36.85
C GLY A 561 -1.47 9.65 -36.94
N HIS A 562 -2.67 9.93 -37.47
CA HIS A 562 -3.64 8.99 -38.03
C HIS A 562 -4.48 8.08 -37.10
N LEU A 563 -5.32 8.68 -36.24
CA LEU A 563 -6.53 7.99 -35.74
C LEU A 563 -7.78 8.90 -35.69
N LEU A 564 -7.90 9.87 -36.60
CA LEU A 564 -9.12 10.68 -36.76
C LEU A 564 -9.49 10.77 -38.23
N SER A 565 -10.03 9.68 -38.78
CA SER A 565 -10.83 9.73 -40.00
C SER A 565 -11.92 8.67 -40.03
N GLN A 566 -12.66 8.46 -38.92
CA GLN A 566 -13.91 7.68 -38.96
C GLN A 566 -15.06 8.18 -38.06
N ASN A 567 -15.00 9.40 -37.49
CA ASN A 567 -16.11 9.94 -36.69
C ASN A 567 -16.93 11.09 -37.33
N GLU A 568 -16.72 11.40 -38.62
CA GLU A 568 -17.52 12.44 -39.33
C GLU A 568 -18.84 11.94 -39.94
N LYS A 569 -19.37 10.77 -39.54
CA LYS A 569 -20.65 10.25 -40.08
C LYS A 569 -21.80 10.13 -39.08
N LEU A 570 -21.67 10.63 -37.85
CA LEU A 570 -22.75 10.56 -36.86
C LEU A 570 -23.39 11.91 -36.48
N GLN A 571 -23.07 13.01 -37.18
CA GLN A 571 -23.64 14.35 -36.90
C GLN A 571 -24.64 14.87 -37.95
N THR A 572 -25.28 13.99 -38.73
CA THR A 572 -26.33 14.40 -39.69
C THR A 572 -27.58 13.51 -39.64
N VAL A 573 -28.20 13.34 -38.47
CA VAL A 573 -29.60 12.86 -38.37
C VAL A 573 -30.39 13.51 -37.22
N ALA A 574 -29.94 14.63 -36.64
CA ALA A 574 -30.63 15.26 -35.51
C ALA A 574 -31.20 16.66 -35.80
N ASP A 575 -31.54 16.94 -37.07
CA ASP A 575 -32.28 18.16 -37.44
C ASP A 575 -33.34 17.82 -38.50
N ALA A 576 -34.51 17.34 -38.05
CA ALA A 576 -35.81 17.63 -38.68
C ALA A 576 -36.95 16.94 -37.90
N SER A 577 -38.01 17.71 -37.65
CA SER A 577 -39.30 17.34 -37.03
C SER A 577 -39.27 17.30 -35.49
N SER A 578 -40.07 18.06 -34.73
CA SER A 578 -41.24 18.86 -35.06
C SER A 578 -41.53 19.84 -33.92
N VAL A 579 -42.00 21.02 -34.31
CA VAL A 579 -42.52 22.12 -33.50
C VAL A 579 -43.88 21.74 -32.90
N SER A 580 -44.23 22.38 -31.76
CA SER A 580 -45.58 22.59 -31.19
C SER A 580 -46.10 21.58 -30.14
N ALA A 581 -46.05 21.94 -28.85
CA ALA A 581 -47.22 22.44 -28.08
C ALA A 581 -47.01 22.36 -26.54
N ALA A 582 -47.49 23.41 -25.84
CA ALA A 582 -47.88 23.50 -24.42
C ALA A 582 -46.78 23.32 -23.35
N ARG A 583 -46.29 24.36 -22.66
CA ARG A 583 -46.90 25.19 -21.58
C ARG A 583 -47.44 24.40 -20.37
N ASP A 584 -46.88 24.77 -19.23
CA ASP A 584 -47.41 24.78 -17.84
C ASP A 584 -47.30 23.54 -16.95
N ALA A 585 -46.58 23.75 -15.82
CA ALA A 585 -46.66 23.16 -14.46
C ALA A 585 -45.21 23.00 -13.94
N LYS A 586 -44.59 23.91 -13.16
CA LYS A 586 -44.89 24.41 -11.80
C LYS A 586 -45.27 23.33 -10.78
N ASP A 587 -44.40 23.25 -9.77
CA ASP A 587 -44.53 22.65 -8.44
C ASP A 587 -44.61 21.13 -8.37
N TYR A 588 -43.64 20.50 -7.68
CA TYR A 588 -43.91 19.64 -6.53
C TYR A 588 -42.62 19.45 -5.69
N VAL A 589 -42.85 19.49 -4.38
CA VAL A 589 -41.96 19.55 -3.20
C VAL A 589 -40.93 18.44 -3.12
#